data_AF-A0A1Q8VPI6-F1
#
_entry.id   AF-A0A1Q8VPI6-F1
#
_cell.length_a   1.000
_cell.length_b   1.000
_cell.length_c   1.000
_cell.angle_alpha   90.00
_cell.angle_beta   90.00
_cell.angle_gamma   90.00
#
_symmetry.space_group_name_H-M   'P 1'
#
loop_
_entity.id
_entity.type
_entity.pdbx_description
1 polymer ?
#
loop_
_entity_poly.entity_id
_entity_poly.type
_entity_poly.pdbx_seq_one_letter_code
_entity_poly.pdbx_strand_id
1 'polypeptide(L)'
;MTQPPNPGQPFYQQQPSAPSAPASGQPYPPQQQFQGAPGAPSAPGAPGAPGQPFAQAPSGESLVASLFDTSKEFVTKYSRIVFIVASIAVGLGWLGTGYMGGKMGAVASALSDPRNYDGSTFDGLSFVLSLLFSAPAFLTVLFIIRLFIELVSNSSKTSQQA
;
A
#
# COMPACT_ATOMS: atom_id res chain seq x y z
N MET A 1 27.58 55.65 16.56
CA MET A 1 27.30 55.75 15.11
C MET A 1 27.49 54.35 14.52
N THR A 2 26.42 53.63 14.22
CA THR A 2 26.52 52.30 13.59
C THR A 2 26.46 52.45 12.08
N GLN A 3 27.40 51.81 11.40
CA GLN A 3 27.53 51.80 9.94
C GLN A 3 26.26 51.16 9.32
N PRO A 4 25.70 51.72 8.23
CA PRO A 4 24.55 51.11 7.57
C PRO A 4 24.93 49.75 6.95
N PRO A 5 24.03 48.75 6.96
CA PRO A 5 24.31 47.43 6.39
C PRO A 5 24.60 47.50 4.88
N ASN A 6 25.56 46.70 4.42
CA ASN A 6 25.90 46.63 2.99
C ASN A 6 24.78 45.89 2.21
N PRO A 7 24.29 46.42 1.07
CA PRO A 7 23.19 45.79 0.32
C PRO A 7 23.57 44.38 -0.16
N GLY A 8 22.72 43.39 0.14
CA GLY A 8 22.89 42.00 -0.31
C GLY A 8 23.23 40.97 0.78
N GLN A 9 23.37 41.38 2.05
CA GLN A 9 23.54 40.45 3.17
C GLN A 9 22.17 40.06 3.76
N PRO A 10 21.95 38.77 4.12
CA PRO A 10 20.75 38.35 4.83
C PRO A 10 20.63 39.11 6.15
N PHE A 11 19.45 39.66 6.45
CA PHE A 11 19.18 40.27 7.74
C PHE A 11 19.03 39.17 8.80
N TYR A 12 20.09 38.89 9.54
CA TYR A 12 19.96 38.12 10.77
C TYR A 12 19.30 39.03 11.81
N GLN A 13 18.09 38.69 12.25
CA GLN A 13 17.50 39.32 13.43
C GLN A 13 18.52 39.19 14.56
N GLN A 14 18.94 40.32 15.16
CA GLN A 14 19.87 40.31 16.27
C GLN A 14 19.24 39.46 17.38
N GLN A 15 19.78 38.27 17.56
CA GLN A 15 19.43 37.39 18.66
C GLN A 15 19.80 38.15 19.95
N PRO A 16 18.87 38.34 20.89
CA PRO A 16 19.21 38.94 22.17
C PRO A 16 20.35 38.15 22.80
N SER A 17 21.43 38.83 23.18
CA SER A 17 22.56 38.19 23.86
C SER A 17 22.04 37.36 25.03
N ALA A 18 22.49 36.11 25.12
CA ALA A 18 22.13 35.24 26.23
C ALA A 18 22.51 35.93 27.57
N PRO A 19 21.61 35.96 28.57
CA PRO A 19 21.93 36.49 29.88
C PRO A 19 23.14 35.74 30.44
N SER A 20 24.13 36.49 30.93
CA SER A 20 25.33 35.90 31.52
C SER A 20 24.96 35.00 32.70
N ALA A 21 25.68 33.89 32.83
CA ALA A 21 25.47 32.92 33.92
C ALA A 21 25.55 33.62 35.30
N PRO A 22 24.69 33.26 36.25
CA PRO A 22 24.80 33.79 37.61
C PRO A 22 26.11 33.34 38.26
N ALA A 23 26.74 34.22 39.04
CA ALA A 23 27.90 33.88 39.84
C ALA A 23 27.55 32.77 40.86
N SER A 24 28.52 31.88 41.13
CA SER A 24 28.35 30.70 41.99
C SER A 24 27.81 31.06 43.37
N GLY A 25 26.67 30.46 43.76
CA GLY A 25 26.09 30.55 45.10
C GLY A 25 24.71 31.21 45.20
N GLN A 26 24.09 31.65 44.11
CA GLN A 26 22.74 32.20 44.11
C GLN A 26 21.69 31.15 43.69
N PRO A 27 20.54 31.04 44.39
CA PRO A 27 19.43 30.20 43.93
C PRO A 27 18.88 30.70 42.59
N TYR A 28 18.64 29.78 41.65
CA TYR A 28 17.94 30.11 40.41
C TYR A 28 16.51 30.60 40.71
N PRO A 29 16.02 31.67 40.05
CA PRO A 29 14.62 32.05 40.17
C PRO A 29 13.73 30.95 39.57
N PRO A 30 12.55 30.65 40.16
CA PRO A 30 11.64 29.66 39.60
C PRO A 30 11.22 30.12 38.20
N GLN A 31 11.48 29.28 37.20
CA GLN A 31 10.99 29.52 35.85
C GLN A 31 9.47 29.46 35.89
N GLN A 32 8.83 30.56 35.50
CA GLN A 32 7.38 30.61 35.31
C GLN A 32 7.00 29.57 34.26
N GLN A 33 6.36 28.49 34.69
CA GLN A 33 5.73 27.52 33.81
C GLN A 33 4.50 28.19 33.18
N PHE A 34 4.68 28.76 31.99
CA PHE A 34 3.55 29.19 31.16
C PHE A 34 2.74 27.94 30.79
N GLN A 35 1.60 27.77 31.47
CA GLN A 35 0.57 26.79 31.14
C GLN A 35 -0.01 27.12 29.75
N GLY A 36 0.43 26.37 28.73
CA GLY A 36 -0.28 26.26 27.47
C GLY A 36 -1.44 25.28 27.61
N ALA A 37 -2.65 25.74 27.33
CA ALA A 37 -3.90 25.00 27.48
C ALA A 37 -3.91 23.65 26.73
N PRO A 38 -4.53 22.59 27.30
CA PRO A 38 -4.72 21.32 26.60
C PRO A 38 -5.84 21.43 25.56
N GLY A 39 -5.57 21.03 24.33
CA GLY A 39 -6.59 20.64 23.36
C GLY A 39 -7.00 21.72 22.36
N ALA A 40 -6.22 21.86 21.27
CA ALA A 40 -6.74 22.32 19.99
C ALA A 40 -6.09 21.45 18.89
N PRO A 41 -6.87 20.79 18.00
CA PRO A 41 -6.31 19.99 16.92
C PRO A 41 -5.47 20.89 16.01
N SER A 42 -4.18 20.61 15.89
CA SER A 42 -3.28 21.30 14.98
C SER A 42 -3.71 21.00 13.54
N ALA A 43 -4.08 22.04 12.80
CA ALA A 43 -4.36 21.95 11.38
C ALA A 43 -3.13 21.40 10.61
N PRO A 44 -3.32 20.59 9.55
CA PRO A 44 -2.21 20.10 8.74
C PRO A 44 -1.47 21.29 8.08
N GLY A 45 -0.19 21.48 8.43
CA GLY A 45 0.69 22.47 7.79
C GLY A 45 1.21 23.61 8.66
N ALA A 46 0.91 23.65 9.97
CA ALA A 46 1.56 24.60 10.86
C ALA A 46 3.02 24.17 11.17
N PRO A 47 4.04 25.04 10.99
CA PRO A 47 5.41 24.74 11.36
C PRO A 47 5.50 24.48 12.87
N GLY A 48 5.94 23.27 13.24
CA GLY A 48 6.18 22.90 14.63
C GLY A 48 7.22 23.81 15.29
N ALA A 49 7.05 24.05 16.59
CA ALA A 49 7.95 24.88 17.38
C ALA A 49 9.40 24.31 17.35
N PRO A 50 10.44 25.18 17.40
CA PRO A 50 11.84 24.76 17.33
C PRO A 50 12.18 23.82 18.48
N GLY A 51 12.63 22.61 18.17
CA GLY A 51 13.06 21.61 19.16
C GLY A 51 12.14 20.39 19.29
N GLN A 52 10.99 20.35 18.60
CA GLN A 52 10.33 19.06 18.40
C GLN A 52 11.10 18.26 17.34
N PRO A 53 11.44 16.97 17.59
CA PRO A 53 11.88 16.12 16.50
C PRO A 53 10.82 16.21 15.41
N PHE A 54 11.23 16.55 14.19
CA PHE A 54 10.34 16.53 13.04
C PHE A 54 9.59 15.20 13.11
N ALA A 55 8.26 15.24 13.16
CA ALA A 55 7.47 14.04 13.01
C ALA A 55 7.99 13.38 11.73
N GLN A 56 8.56 12.19 11.87
CA GLN A 56 9.09 11.42 10.76
C GLN A 56 8.01 11.43 9.71
N ALA A 57 8.28 12.09 8.58
CA ALA A 57 7.35 12.11 7.47
C ALA A 57 6.96 10.66 7.24
N PRO A 58 5.65 10.34 7.11
CA PRO A 58 5.23 8.96 6.91
C PRO A 58 6.12 8.43 5.80
N SER A 59 6.99 7.47 6.14
CA SER A 59 7.84 6.83 5.16
C SER A 59 6.87 6.31 4.12
N GLY A 60 6.84 6.94 2.95
CA GLY A 60 5.92 6.60 1.89
C GLY A 60 6.25 5.17 1.50
N GLU A 61 5.57 4.21 2.12
CA GLU A 61 5.71 2.80 1.84
C GLU A 61 5.39 2.64 0.36
N SER A 62 6.43 2.46 -0.45
CA SER A 62 6.28 2.26 -1.89
C SER A 62 5.40 1.03 -2.09
N LEU A 63 4.26 1.21 -2.78
CA LEU A 63 3.35 0.10 -3.07
C LEU A 63 4.08 -1.07 -3.74
N VAL A 64 5.05 -0.77 -4.61
CA VAL A 64 5.89 -1.78 -5.26
C VAL A 64 6.77 -2.51 -4.25
N ALA A 65 7.39 -1.80 -3.30
CA ALA A 65 8.18 -2.44 -2.24
C ALA A 65 7.29 -3.29 -1.31
N SER A 66 6.10 -2.79 -0.97
CA SER A 66 5.14 -3.51 -0.13
C SER A 66 4.59 -4.77 -0.82
N LEU A 67 4.50 -4.80 -2.15
CA LEU A 67 4.03 -5.98 -2.90
C LEU A 67 4.99 -7.17 -2.80
N PHE A 68 6.30 -6.91 -2.64
CA PHE A 68 7.31 -7.94 -2.41
C PHE A 68 7.59 -8.17 -0.92
N ASP A 69 6.98 -7.36 -0.04
CA ASP A 69 7.10 -7.54 1.39
C ASP A 69 6.18 -8.68 1.85
N THR A 70 6.78 -9.83 2.12
CA THR A 70 6.09 -11.00 2.68
C THR A 70 5.92 -10.90 4.20
N SER A 71 6.11 -9.72 4.80
CA SER A 71 5.95 -9.51 6.23
C SER A 71 4.52 -9.80 6.71
N LYS A 72 4.42 -10.11 8.00
CA LYS A 72 3.13 -10.38 8.65
C LYS A 72 2.17 -9.19 8.56
N GLU A 73 2.71 -7.98 8.57
CA GLU A 73 1.96 -6.73 8.54
C GLU A 73 1.30 -6.50 7.16
N PHE A 74 2.00 -6.83 6.08
CA PHE A 74 1.46 -6.78 4.72
C PHE A 74 0.20 -7.64 4.57
N VAL A 75 0.26 -8.90 5.00
CA VAL A 75 -0.88 -9.82 4.86
C VAL A 75 -2.09 -9.35 5.67
N THR A 76 -1.87 -8.83 6.87
CA THR A 76 -2.98 -8.29 7.68
C THR A 76 -3.65 -7.07 7.05
N LYS A 77 -2.90 -6.20 6.38
CA LYS A 77 -3.39 -4.94 5.80
C LYS A 77 -3.95 -5.11 4.38
N TYR A 78 -3.34 -5.99 3.57
CA TYR A 78 -3.60 -6.09 2.14
C TYR A 78 -4.20 -7.43 1.69
N SER A 79 -4.42 -8.41 2.57
CA SER A 79 -5.00 -9.73 2.22
C SER A 79 -6.25 -9.65 1.35
N ARG A 80 -7.17 -8.73 1.66
CA ARG A 80 -8.39 -8.52 0.88
C ARG A 80 -8.08 -8.06 -0.55
N ILE A 81 -7.17 -7.11 -0.72
CA ILE A 81 -6.79 -6.57 -2.03
C ILE A 81 -6.05 -7.64 -2.82
N VAL A 82 -5.11 -8.35 -2.20
CA VAL A 82 -4.39 -9.48 -2.80
C VAL A 82 -5.37 -10.54 -3.29
N PHE A 83 -6.37 -10.91 -2.48
CA PHE A 83 -7.38 -11.88 -2.88
C PHE A 83 -8.23 -11.41 -4.07
N ILE A 84 -8.60 -10.12 -4.12
CA ILE A 84 -9.36 -9.56 -5.24
C ILE A 84 -8.53 -9.62 -6.54
N VAL A 85 -7.28 -9.18 -6.49
CA VAL A 85 -6.38 -9.20 -7.66
C VAL A 85 -6.16 -10.64 -8.14
N ALA A 86 -5.90 -11.56 -7.21
CA ALA A 86 -5.75 -12.97 -7.52
C ALA A 86 -7.04 -13.56 -8.14
N SER A 87 -8.21 -13.22 -7.61
CA SER A 87 -9.49 -13.69 -8.15
C SER A 87 -9.75 -13.21 -9.57
N ILE A 88 -9.40 -11.94 -9.86
CA ILE A 88 -9.49 -11.39 -11.22
C ILE A 88 -8.52 -12.12 -12.15
N ALA A 89 -7.27 -12.32 -11.74
CA ALA A 89 -6.28 -13.02 -12.55
C ALA A 89 -6.70 -14.47 -12.85
N VAL A 90 -7.17 -15.20 -11.84
CA VAL A 90 -7.69 -16.56 -11.98
C VAL A 90 -8.94 -16.58 -12.87
N GLY A 91 -9.85 -15.61 -12.70
CA GLY A 91 -11.04 -15.46 -13.54
C GLY A 91 -10.72 -15.18 -15.01
N LEU A 92 -9.76 -14.30 -15.29
CA LEU A 92 -9.29 -14.04 -16.65
C LEU A 92 -8.59 -15.26 -17.27
N GLY A 93 -7.79 -15.98 -16.48
CA GLY A 93 -7.19 -17.25 -16.90
C GLY A 93 -8.24 -18.30 -17.26
N TRP A 94 -9.30 -18.39 -16.47
CA TRP A 94 -10.43 -19.29 -16.73
C TRP A 94 -11.21 -18.89 -17.99
N LEU A 95 -11.45 -17.60 -18.21
CA LEU A 95 -12.03 -17.13 -19.47
C LEU A 95 -11.13 -17.45 -20.68
N GLY A 96 -9.81 -17.37 -20.49
CA GLY A 96 -8.82 -17.78 -21.49
C GLY A 96 -8.92 -19.25 -21.87
N THR A 97 -9.14 -20.16 -20.92
CA THR A 97 -9.35 -21.60 -21.21
C THR A 97 -10.65 -21.82 -21.97
N GLY A 98 -11.71 -21.09 -21.61
CA GLY A 98 -12.95 -21.05 -22.39
C GLY A 98 -12.69 -20.66 -23.84
N TYR A 99 -12.02 -19.51 -24.05
CA TYR A 99 -11.71 -18.99 -25.38
C TYR A 99 -10.91 -19.97 -26.24
N MET A 100 -9.86 -20.59 -25.67
CA MET A 100 -9.13 -21.66 -26.38
C MET A 100 -10.02 -22.85 -26.71
N GLY A 101 -10.91 -23.24 -25.81
CA GLY A 101 -11.90 -24.30 -26.04
C GLY A 101 -12.80 -23.99 -27.24
N GLY A 102 -13.31 -22.77 -27.34
CA GLY A 102 -14.13 -22.34 -28.49
C GLY A 102 -13.37 -22.33 -29.82
N LYS A 103 -12.10 -21.92 -29.81
CA LYS A 103 -11.23 -21.99 -31.01
C LYS A 103 -10.92 -23.43 -31.42
N MET A 104 -10.61 -24.29 -30.46
CA MET A 104 -10.31 -25.71 -30.73
C MET A 104 -11.56 -26.46 -31.19
N GLY A 105 -12.73 -26.16 -30.62
CA GLY A 105 -14.01 -26.70 -31.08
C GLY A 105 -14.30 -26.33 -32.54
N ALA A 106 -14.02 -25.08 -32.93
CA ALA A 106 -14.15 -24.64 -34.31
C ALA A 106 -13.19 -25.37 -35.28
N VAL A 107 -11.97 -25.71 -34.84
CA VAL A 107 -11.06 -26.55 -35.63
C VAL A 107 -11.62 -27.97 -35.76
N ALA A 108 -12.14 -28.54 -34.67
CA ALA A 108 -12.72 -29.88 -34.68
C ALA A 108 -13.93 -30.00 -35.61
N SER A 109 -14.80 -28.98 -35.64
CA SER A 109 -15.95 -28.94 -36.57
C SER A 109 -15.52 -28.73 -38.03
N ALA A 110 -14.43 -28.01 -38.28
CA ALA A 110 -13.85 -27.85 -39.61
C ALA A 110 -13.33 -29.15 -40.21
N LEU A 111 -12.84 -30.08 -39.38
CA LEU A 111 -12.47 -31.42 -39.84
C LEU A 111 -13.68 -32.18 -40.40
N SER A 112 -14.88 -31.93 -39.87
CA SER A 112 -16.13 -32.54 -40.35
C SER A 112 -16.79 -31.78 -41.51
N ASP A 113 -16.63 -30.46 -41.59
CA ASP A 113 -17.12 -29.64 -42.70
C ASP A 113 -16.15 -28.48 -43.02
N PRO A 114 -15.14 -28.73 -43.87
CA PRO A 114 -14.06 -27.77 -44.13
C PRO A 114 -14.51 -26.49 -44.84
N ARG A 115 -15.67 -26.51 -45.49
CA ARG A 115 -16.15 -25.39 -46.33
C ARG A 115 -16.58 -24.18 -45.51
N ASN A 116 -16.83 -24.37 -44.22
CA ASN A 116 -17.34 -23.35 -43.32
C ASN A 116 -16.27 -22.80 -42.35
N TYR A 117 -15.00 -23.20 -42.49
CA TYR A 117 -13.91 -22.75 -41.63
C TYR A 117 -13.05 -21.69 -42.31
N ASP A 118 -13.10 -20.45 -41.81
CA ASP A 118 -12.32 -19.32 -42.33
C ASP A 118 -11.13 -18.94 -41.41
N GLY A 119 -11.01 -19.58 -40.24
CA GLY A 119 -10.00 -19.26 -39.23
C GLY A 119 -10.47 -18.22 -38.19
N SER A 120 -11.55 -17.49 -38.46
CA SER A 120 -12.27 -16.66 -37.48
C SER A 120 -13.42 -17.39 -36.77
N THR A 121 -13.74 -18.61 -37.20
CA THR A 121 -14.83 -19.43 -36.65
C THR A 121 -14.62 -19.74 -35.17
N PHE A 122 -15.73 -19.69 -34.42
CA PHE A 122 -15.74 -19.89 -32.97
C PHE A 122 -16.90 -20.81 -32.58
N ASP A 123 -16.60 -21.87 -31.83
CA ASP A 123 -17.62 -22.77 -31.30
C ASP A 123 -18.04 -22.36 -29.89
N GLY A 124 -19.23 -21.76 -29.80
CA GLY A 124 -19.82 -21.34 -28.52
C GLY A 124 -20.09 -22.51 -27.57
N LEU A 125 -20.42 -23.70 -28.08
CA LEU A 125 -20.68 -24.85 -27.22
C LEU A 125 -19.38 -25.35 -26.59
N SER A 126 -18.32 -25.52 -27.36
CA SER A 126 -17.00 -25.89 -26.83
C SER A 126 -16.44 -24.82 -25.88
N PHE A 127 -16.73 -23.54 -26.08
CA PHE A 127 -16.41 -22.49 -25.12
C PHE A 127 -17.09 -22.73 -23.76
N VAL A 128 -18.42 -22.91 -23.75
CA VAL A 128 -19.19 -23.12 -22.50
C VAL A 128 -18.78 -24.42 -21.82
N LEU A 129 -18.60 -25.52 -22.59
CA LEU A 129 -18.16 -26.80 -22.05
C LEU A 129 -16.75 -26.72 -21.47
N SER A 130 -15.83 -26.01 -22.14
CA SER A 130 -14.48 -25.76 -21.62
C SER A 130 -14.54 -25.01 -20.29
N LEU A 131 -15.35 -23.95 -20.17
CA LEU A 131 -15.56 -23.25 -18.91
C LEU A 131 -16.11 -24.19 -17.83
N LEU A 132 -17.19 -24.91 -18.12
CA LEU A 132 -17.86 -25.79 -17.17
C LEU A 132 -16.94 -26.88 -16.63
N PHE A 133 -16.21 -27.57 -17.49
CA PHE A 133 -15.34 -28.68 -17.09
C PHE A 133 -14.01 -28.22 -16.48
N SER A 134 -13.54 -27.01 -16.80
CA SER A 134 -12.37 -26.43 -16.14
C SER A 134 -12.72 -25.75 -14.81
N ALA A 135 -13.99 -25.38 -14.59
CA ALA A 135 -14.43 -24.67 -13.37
C ALA A 135 -13.92 -25.31 -12.06
N PRO A 136 -13.99 -26.65 -11.86
CA PRO A 136 -13.50 -27.27 -10.64
C PRO A 136 -12.04 -26.92 -10.33
N ALA A 137 -11.15 -26.98 -11.33
CA ALA A 137 -9.73 -26.69 -11.15
C ALA A 137 -9.50 -25.23 -10.74
N PHE A 138 -10.16 -24.28 -11.41
CA PHE A 138 -10.02 -22.86 -11.09
C PHE A 138 -10.63 -22.51 -9.73
N LEU A 139 -11.75 -23.13 -9.36
CA LEU A 139 -12.33 -22.99 -8.01
C LEU A 139 -11.42 -23.57 -6.93
N THR A 140 -10.76 -24.71 -7.19
CA THR A 140 -9.74 -25.25 -6.27
C THR A 140 -8.59 -24.27 -6.07
N VAL A 141 -8.10 -23.63 -7.14
CA VAL A 141 -7.04 -22.60 -7.02
C VAL A 141 -7.51 -21.42 -6.16
N LEU A 142 -8.72 -20.90 -6.38
CA LEU A 142 -9.27 -19.83 -5.53
C LEU A 142 -9.38 -20.25 -4.06
N PHE A 143 -9.83 -21.48 -3.82
CA PHE A 143 -9.96 -22.03 -2.47
C PHE A 143 -8.59 -22.17 -1.78
N ILE A 144 -7.57 -22.64 -2.50
CA ILE A 144 -6.19 -22.74 -1.97
C ILE A 144 -5.63 -21.35 -1.64
N ILE A 145 -5.81 -20.37 -2.52
CA ILE A 145 -5.36 -18.99 -2.27
C ILE A 145 -6.07 -18.44 -1.02
N ARG A 146 -7.37 -18.70 -0.89
CA ARG A 146 -8.14 -18.27 0.29
C ARG A 146 -7.62 -18.91 1.57
N LEU A 147 -7.39 -20.22 1.56
CA LEU A 147 -6.83 -20.94 2.70
C LEU A 147 -5.44 -20.44 3.08
N PHE A 148 -4.58 -20.16 2.10
CA PHE A 148 -3.24 -19.61 2.36
C PHE A 148 -3.32 -18.25 3.07
N ILE A 149 -4.17 -17.35 2.57
CA ILE A 149 -4.38 -16.03 3.19
C ILE A 149 -4.92 -16.17 4.61
N GLU A 150 -5.89 -17.04 4.84
CA GLU A 150 -6.45 -17.28 6.18
C GLU A 150 -5.43 -17.90 7.13
N LEU A 151 -4.63 -18.85 6.67
CA LEU A 151 -3.56 -19.47 7.46
C LEU A 151 -2.55 -18.43 7.93
N VAL A 152 -2.00 -17.64 7.01
CA VAL A 152 -1.02 -16.60 7.34
C VAL A 152 -1.63 -15.54 8.27
N SER A 153 -2.90 -15.17 8.04
CA SER A 153 -3.62 -14.20 8.87
C SER A 153 -3.99 -14.72 10.27
N ASN A 154 -4.17 -16.02 10.46
CA ASN A 154 -4.44 -16.60 11.78
C ASN A 154 -3.15 -16.88 12.54
N SER A 155 -2.07 -17.30 11.87
CA SER A 155 -0.77 -17.50 12.50
C SER A 155 -0.17 -16.19 13.06
N SER A 156 -0.57 -15.02 12.55
CA SER A 156 -0.13 -13.73 13.08
C SER A 156 -0.80 -13.34 14.40
N LYS A 157 -2.05 -13.76 14.63
CA LYS A 157 -2.82 -13.44 15.85
C LYS A 157 -2.32 -14.21 17.07
N THR A 158 -1.89 -15.46 16.89
CA THR A 158 -1.37 -16.31 17.98
C THR A 158 -0.07 -15.75 18.59
N SER A 159 0.74 -15.00 17.82
CA SER A 159 1.98 -14.41 18.33
C SER A 159 1.79 -13.15 19.20
N GLN A 160 0.61 -12.52 19.22
CA GLN A 160 0.35 -11.34 20.08
C GLN A 160 -0.21 -11.71 21.46
N GLN A 161 -0.47 -12.99 21.73
CA GLN A 161 -1.04 -13.48 22.99
C GLN A 161 -0.04 -14.31 23.84
N ALA A 162 1.25 -14.29 23.48
CA ALA A 162 2.31 -14.97 24.21
C ALA A 162 3.28 -13.95 24.85
#